data_AF-I9QJF5-F1
#
_entry.id   AF-I9QJF5-F1
#
_cell.length_a   1.000
_cell.length_b   1.000
_cell.length_c   1.000
_cell.angle_alpha   90.00
_cell.angle_beta   90.00
_cell.angle_gamma   90.00
#
_symmetry.space_group_name_H-M   'P 1'
#
loop_
_entity.id
_entity.type
_entity.pdbx_description
1 polymer ?
#
loop_
_entity_poly.entity_id
_entity_poly.type
_entity_poly.pdbx_seq_one_letter_code
_entity_poly.pdbx_strand_id
1 'polypeptide(L)'
;MSGFNPLNSPLSASSSISLKEAYYLEKLSLKKGFEIHYKMTKDSLNLLEKSDLFVLFGGFSNACLNENERLILGSINQSKRPYALLRPLQDTRDLQKNCLFASYEIHTEAAILALILRGILEKTSQLKGHVLEKVDVGYLSSEANMSEEELQELIALIIKAKKRVLVLNREITKHADSAFLYTLLSELQNYLEILHIPCNDSSATTAFYDFKDQEWLLETAFKEGILPFKSQLQSKDLEFLERMGEANGSFVYVSYKSLETPKLSFSKQFKIANKIKHSKAGFQISNQTLECELEESPHLKGLIAILEGAFFDAYPYIPILSHSQGIS
;
A
#
# COMPACT_ATOMS: atom_id res chain seq x y z
N MET A 1 -22.16 28.22 1.35
CA MET A 1 -20.69 28.19 1.41
C MET A 1 -20.29 27.97 2.87
N SER A 2 -20.16 26.71 3.30
CA SER A 2 -19.80 26.38 4.69
C SER A 2 -18.33 25.99 4.78
N GLY A 3 -17.50 26.94 5.21
CA GLY A 3 -16.54 26.77 6.32
C GLY A 3 -15.44 25.72 6.27
N PHE A 4 -15.23 24.97 5.19
CA PHE A 4 -14.16 23.96 5.14
C PHE A 4 -12.85 24.60 4.65
N ASN A 5 -11.93 24.89 5.58
CA ASN A 5 -10.55 25.28 5.25
C ASN A 5 -9.57 24.31 5.97
N PRO A 6 -9.46 23.06 5.50
CA PRO A 6 -8.72 21.97 6.17
C PRO A 6 -7.21 22.08 6.01
N LEU A 7 -6.69 23.11 5.32
CA LEU A 7 -5.29 23.19 4.90
C LEU A 7 -4.28 23.15 6.07
N ASN A 8 -4.74 23.36 7.31
CA ASN A 8 -3.89 23.37 8.52
C ASN A 8 -4.40 22.45 9.64
N SER A 9 -5.29 21.49 9.38
CA SER A 9 -5.84 20.63 10.44
C SER A 9 -6.02 19.18 9.97
N PRO A 10 -5.88 18.19 10.85
CA PRO A 10 -6.17 16.80 10.50
C PRO A 10 -7.60 16.66 10.02
N LEU A 11 -7.77 15.85 8.99
CA LEU A 11 -9.03 15.66 8.27
C LEU A 11 -9.54 14.25 8.47
N SER A 12 -10.84 14.05 8.75
CA SER A 12 -11.45 12.73 8.62
C SER A 12 -12.15 12.56 7.29
N ALA A 13 -11.88 11.45 6.61
CA ALA A 13 -12.57 11.07 5.39
C ALA A 13 -13.21 9.68 5.55
N SER A 14 -14.27 9.44 4.78
CA SER A 14 -14.82 8.10 4.64
C SER A 14 -13.84 7.21 3.86
N SER A 15 -13.74 5.94 4.23
CA SER A 15 -13.06 4.91 3.44
C SER A 15 -13.76 4.55 2.12
N SER A 16 -15.01 4.98 1.92
CA SER A 16 -15.80 4.71 0.71
C SER A 16 -15.86 5.90 -0.25
N ILE A 17 -14.95 6.87 -0.13
CA ILE A 17 -14.81 7.94 -1.12
C ILE A 17 -14.38 7.37 -2.49
N SER A 18 -14.69 8.08 -3.56
CA SER A 18 -14.27 7.65 -4.90
C SER A 18 -12.74 7.66 -5.05
N LEU A 19 -12.23 6.85 -5.98
CA LEU A 19 -10.81 6.82 -6.32
C LEU A 19 -10.27 8.22 -6.68
N LYS A 20 -11.10 9.03 -7.35
CA LYS A 20 -10.78 10.41 -7.71
C LYS A 20 -10.63 11.30 -6.49
N GLU A 21 -11.56 11.22 -5.54
CA GLU A 21 -11.48 12.00 -4.29
C GLU A 21 -10.28 11.57 -3.45
N ALA A 22 -10.04 10.27 -3.32
CA ALA A 22 -8.89 9.73 -2.62
C ALA A 22 -7.57 10.28 -3.18
N TYR A 23 -7.41 10.26 -4.51
CA TYR A 23 -6.23 10.80 -5.18
C TYR A 23 -5.97 12.27 -4.81
N TYR A 24 -6.98 13.13 -4.94
CA TYR A 24 -6.80 14.56 -4.71
C TYR A 24 -6.61 14.90 -3.24
N LEU A 25 -7.33 14.25 -2.34
CA LEU A 25 -7.15 14.41 -0.90
C LEU A 25 -5.72 14.07 -0.49
N GLU A 26 -5.22 12.91 -0.92
CA GLU A 26 -3.88 12.43 -0.59
C GLU A 26 -2.78 13.31 -1.19
N LYS A 27 -2.95 13.77 -2.43
CA LYS A 27 -2.01 14.72 -3.05
C LYS A 27 -2.01 16.09 -2.39
N LEU A 28 -3.17 16.58 -1.96
CA LEU A 28 -3.25 17.81 -1.18
C LEU A 28 -2.61 17.65 0.18
N SER A 29 -2.89 16.54 0.88
CA SER A 29 -2.29 16.18 2.16
C SER A 29 -0.76 16.19 2.07
N LEU A 30 -0.19 15.49 1.10
CA LEU A 30 1.25 15.48 0.84
C LEU A 30 1.82 16.87 0.54
N LYS A 31 1.11 17.69 -0.23
CA LYS A 31 1.58 19.02 -0.64
C LYS A 31 1.49 20.05 0.49
N LYS A 32 0.52 19.90 1.38
CA LYS A 32 0.17 20.89 2.41
C LYS A 32 0.56 20.46 3.83
N GLY A 33 0.90 19.20 4.03
CA GLY A 33 1.34 18.66 5.31
C GLY A 33 0.22 18.48 6.34
N PHE A 34 -1.03 18.27 5.91
CA PHE A 34 -2.12 17.88 6.81
C PHE A 34 -2.35 16.38 6.78
N GLU A 35 -2.77 15.80 7.91
CA GLU A 35 -3.05 14.37 8.02
C GLU A 35 -4.49 14.03 7.60
N ILE A 36 -4.69 12.82 7.06
CA ILE A 36 -6.02 12.29 6.78
C ILE A 36 -6.23 11.01 7.60
N HIS A 37 -7.33 10.97 8.35
CA HIS A 37 -7.79 9.81 9.08
C HIS A 37 -8.99 9.20 8.35
N TYR A 38 -8.79 8.02 7.76
CA TYR A 38 -9.88 7.32 7.10
C TYR A 38 -10.66 6.50 8.10
N LYS A 39 -11.98 6.66 8.12
CA LYS A 39 -12.85 5.87 9.01
C LYS A 39 -13.66 4.86 8.21
N MET A 40 -13.60 3.60 8.65
CA MET A 40 -14.48 2.55 8.15
C MET A 40 -15.94 2.94 8.36
N THR A 41 -16.70 3.03 7.26
CA THR A 41 -18.14 3.29 7.32
C THR A 41 -18.94 1.99 7.40
N LYS A 42 -20.22 2.11 7.77
CA LYS A 42 -21.16 1.00 7.69
C LYS A 42 -21.23 0.40 6.28
N ASP A 43 -21.11 1.24 5.25
CA ASP A 43 -21.14 0.80 3.86
C ASP A 43 -19.87 0.03 3.48
N SER A 44 -18.69 0.48 3.93
CA SER A 44 -17.46 -0.29 3.77
C SER A 44 -17.54 -1.65 4.48
N LEU A 45 -18.06 -1.70 5.71
CA LEU A 45 -18.26 -2.96 6.43
C LEU A 45 -19.25 -3.89 5.71
N ASN A 46 -20.38 -3.35 5.22
CA ASN A 46 -21.36 -4.09 4.43
C ASN A 46 -20.75 -4.63 3.12
N LEU A 47 -19.87 -3.87 2.47
CA LEU A 47 -19.14 -4.30 1.29
C LEU A 47 -18.25 -5.49 1.65
N LEU A 48 -17.47 -5.40 2.74
CA LEU A 48 -16.63 -6.51 3.19
C LEU A 48 -17.46 -7.77 3.48
N GLU A 49 -18.56 -7.64 4.22
CA GLU A 49 -19.45 -8.76 4.54
C GLU A 49 -20.04 -9.46 3.32
N LYS A 50 -20.25 -8.75 2.21
CA LYS A 50 -20.85 -9.31 0.99
C LYS A 50 -19.82 -9.81 -0.03
N SER A 51 -18.53 -9.64 0.22
CA SER A 51 -17.47 -9.95 -0.75
C SER A 51 -16.97 -11.39 -0.66
N ASP A 52 -16.80 -12.03 -1.81
CA ASP A 52 -16.35 -13.42 -1.91
C ASP A 52 -14.82 -13.54 -1.87
N LEU A 53 -14.12 -12.47 -2.29
CA LEU A 53 -12.67 -12.39 -2.34
C LEU A 53 -12.20 -10.99 -1.93
N PHE A 54 -11.12 -10.96 -1.15
CA PHE A 54 -10.37 -9.76 -0.83
C PHE A 54 -8.98 -9.88 -1.44
N VAL A 55 -8.55 -8.84 -2.15
CA VAL A 55 -7.17 -8.66 -2.58
C VAL A 55 -6.60 -7.51 -1.76
N LEU A 56 -5.79 -7.84 -0.76
CA LEU A 56 -5.15 -6.87 0.12
C LEU A 56 -3.82 -6.46 -0.51
N PHE A 57 -3.65 -5.17 -0.80
CA PHE A 57 -2.48 -4.65 -1.52
C PHE A 57 -1.72 -3.62 -0.67
N GLY A 58 -0.45 -3.93 -0.34
CA GLY A 58 0.36 -3.20 0.63
C GLY A 58 0.15 -3.68 2.07
N GLY A 59 0.78 -3.02 3.05
CA GLY A 59 0.70 -3.19 4.51
C GLY A 59 0.19 -4.52 5.09
N PHE A 60 -0.81 -4.45 5.97
CA PHE A 60 -1.45 -5.60 6.66
C PHE A 60 -0.49 -6.53 7.43
N SER A 61 0.58 -6.01 8.04
CA SER A 61 1.41 -6.81 8.95
C SER A 61 0.88 -6.76 10.37
N ASN A 62 0.67 -7.94 11.01
CA ASN A 62 0.19 -8.02 12.39
C ASN A 62 1.08 -7.26 13.38
N ALA A 63 2.34 -7.00 13.05
CA ALA A 63 3.23 -6.19 13.89
C ALA A 63 2.86 -4.70 13.91
N CYS A 64 2.11 -4.22 12.92
CA CYS A 64 1.98 -2.79 12.62
C CYS A 64 0.63 -2.41 12.03
N LEU A 65 -0.42 -3.20 12.32
CA LEU A 65 -1.78 -2.88 11.88
C LEU A 65 -2.26 -1.57 12.48
N ASN A 66 -2.89 -0.73 11.66
CA ASN A 66 -3.78 0.33 12.12
C ASN A 66 -5.18 -0.22 12.46
N GLU A 67 -6.08 0.63 12.96
CA GLU A 67 -7.44 0.20 13.33
C GLU A 67 -8.26 -0.37 12.17
N ASN A 68 -8.18 0.22 10.97
CA ASN A 68 -8.91 -0.24 9.80
C ASN A 68 -8.41 -1.61 9.34
N GLU A 69 -7.09 -1.79 9.27
CA GLU A 69 -6.48 -3.07 8.90
C GLU A 69 -6.85 -4.18 9.89
N ARG A 70 -6.89 -3.87 11.21
CA ARG A 70 -7.38 -4.81 12.24
C ARG A 70 -8.82 -5.24 11.99
N LEU A 71 -9.71 -4.29 11.68
CA LEU A 71 -11.12 -4.59 11.40
C LEU A 71 -11.29 -5.48 10.17
N ILE A 72 -10.54 -5.18 9.10
CA ILE A 72 -10.60 -5.93 7.84
C ILE A 72 -10.06 -7.35 8.03
N LEU A 73 -8.86 -7.50 8.59
CA LEU A 73 -8.30 -8.83 8.87
C LEU A 73 -9.17 -9.60 9.87
N GLY A 74 -9.72 -8.93 10.89
CA GLY A 74 -10.68 -9.53 11.82
C GLY A 74 -11.90 -10.11 11.11
N SER A 75 -12.51 -9.36 10.19
CA SER A 75 -13.66 -9.79 9.39
C SER A 75 -13.32 -10.98 8.47
N ILE A 76 -12.18 -10.93 7.79
CA ILE A 76 -11.69 -12.01 6.92
C ILE A 76 -11.47 -13.30 7.74
N ASN A 77 -10.83 -13.17 8.90
CA ASN A 77 -10.51 -14.29 9.79
C ASN A 77 -11.77 -14.95 10.36
N GLN A 78 -12.75 -14.14 10.79
CA GLN A 78 -14.03 -14.65 11.30
C GLN A 78 -14.83 -15.39 10.23
N SER A 79 -14.83 -14.87 9.00
CA SER A 79 -15.57 -15.45 7.88
C SER A 79 -14.85 -16.62 7.21
N LYS A 80 -13.56 -16.84 7.49
CA LYS A 80 -12.69 -17.88 6.89
C LYS A 80 -12.70 -17.85 5.36
N ARG A 81 -12.93 -16.67 4.77
CA ARG A 81 -13.00 -16.49 3.32
C ARG A 81 -11.61 -16.51 2.70
N PRO A 82 -11.47 -16.99 1.45
CA PRO A 82 -10.21 -16.85 0.74
C PRO A 82 -9.88 -15.36 0.57
N TYR A 83 -8.60 -15.03 0.72
CA TYR A 83 -8.08 -13.70 0.44
C TYR A 83 -6.68 -13.82 -0.16
N ALA A 84 -6.29 -12.80 -0.93
CA ALA A 84 -4.94 -12.63 -1.40
C ALA A 84 -4.27 -11.50 -0.60
N LEU A 85 -3.01 -11.67 -0.24
CA LEU A 85 -2.18 -10.66 0.42
C LEU A 85 -0.95 -10.40 -0.44
N LEU A 86 -0.86 -9.18 -0.99
CA LEU A 86 0.17 -8.74 -1.91
C LEU A 86 0.97 -7.61 -1.26
N ARG A 87 2.24 -7.84 -0.92
CA ARG A 87 3.12 -6.82 -0.31
C ARG A 87 4.59 -7.21 -0.37
N PRO A 88 5.55 -6.27 -0.29
CA PRO A 88 6.97 -6.62 -0.21
C PRO A 88 7.36 -7.32 1.09
N LEU A 89 6.73 -6.94 2.20
CA LEU A 89 7.08 -7.46 3.52
C LEU A 89 6.70 -8.94 3.66
N GLN A 90 7.70 -9.80 3.86
CA GLN A 90 7.51 -11.22 4.15
C GLN A 90 7.43 -11.46 5.67
N ASP A 91 6.23 -11.30 6.23
CA ASP A 91 5.92 -11.62 7.62
C ASP A 91 4.98 -12.83 7.72
N THR A 92 5.48 -13.94 8.28
CA THR A 92 4.76 -15.21 8.37
C THR A 92 3.66 -15.23 9.44
N ARG A 93 3.61 -14.24 10.35
CA ARG A 93 2.57 -14.16 11.39
C ARG A 93 1.17 -13.97 10.82
N ASP A 94 1.08 -13.43 9.60
CA ASP A 94 -0.18 -13.02 8.97
C ASP A 94 -0.73 -14.13 8.05
N LEU A 95 0.06 -15.18 7.81
CA LEU A 95 -0.24 -16.17 6.79
C LEU A 95 -1.16 -17.26 7.35
N GLN A 96 -2.40 -17.25 6.88
CA GLN A 96 -3.38 -18.29 7.17
C GLN A 96 -3.52 -19.27 6.01
N LYS A 97 -4.11 -20.45 6.27
CA LYS A 97 -4.29 -21.50 5.26
C LYS A 97 -5.14 -21.08 4.06
N ASN A 98 -6.03 -20.11 4.24
CA ASN A 98 -6.92 -19.52 3.23
C ASN A 98 -6.33 -18.27 2.55
N CYS A 99 -5.06 -17.94 2.82
CA CYS A 99 -4.36 -16.80 2.24
C CYS A 99 -3.53 -17.25 1.03
N LEU A 100 -3.79 -16.64 -0.13
CA LEU A 100 -2.82 -16.61 -1.22
C LEU A 100 -1.87 -15.43 -0.95
N PHE A 101 -0.66 -15.74 -0.48
CA PHE A 101 0.36 -14.71 -0.28
C PHE A 101 1.29 -14.65 -1.47
N ALA A 102 1.50 -13.46 -2.02
CA ALA A 102 2.56 -13.20 -2.98
C ALA A 102 3.35 -11.97 -2.52
N SER A 103 4.67 -12.15 -2.35
CA SER A 103 5.56 -11.00 -2.16
C SER A 103 5.90 -10.36 -3.50
N TYR A 104 6.29 -9.10 -3.47
CA TYR A 104 6.82 -8.40 -4.64
C TYR A 104 7.94 -7.45 -4.27
N GLU A 105 8.67 -6.97 -5.26
CA GLU A 105 9.81 -6.07 -5.07
C GLU A 105 9.35 -4.65 -4.69
N ILE A 106 10.07 -4.00 -3.78
CA ILE A 106 9.73 -2.62 -3.37
C ILE A 106 9.76 -1.70 -4.60
N HIS A 107 8.83 -0.74 -4.69
CA HIS A 107 8.65 0.17 -5.83
C HIS A 107 8.08 -0.44 -7.12
N THR A 108 7.73 -1.73 -7.12
CA THR A 108 7.15 -2.40 -8.31
C THR A 108 5.63 -2.54 -8.26
N GLU A 109 4.96 -1.77 -7.40
CA GLU A 109 3.50 -1.82 -7.22
C GLU A 109 2.74 -1.66 -8.55
N ALA A 110 3.27 -0.82 -9.45
CA ALA A 110 2.63 -0.59 -10.74
C ALA A 110 2.74 -1.81 -11.67
N ALA A 111 3.81 -2.61 -11.59
CA ALA A 111 3.91 -3.86 -12.32
C ALA A 111 2.89 -4.86 -11.82
N ILE A 112 2.72 -4.99 -10.50
CA ILE A 112 1.71 -5.91 -9.93
C ILE A 112 0.30 -5.51 -10.37
N LEU A 113 -0.07 -4.23 -10.28
CA LEU A 113 -1.38 -3.77 -10.75
C LEU A 113 -1.57 -3.96 -12.26
N ALA A 114 -0.53 -3.72 -13.07
CA ALA A 114 -0.57 -3.94 -14.52
C ALA A 114 -0.71 -5.42 -14.88
N LEU A 115 0.03 -6.31 -14.20
CA LEU A 115 -0.06 -7.76 -14.37
C LEU A 115 -1.45 -8.29 -13.98
N ILE A 116 -2.01 -7.79 -12.88
CA ILE A 116 -3.38 -8.14 -12.46
C ILE A 116 -4.39 -7.70 -13.53
N LEU A 117 -4.33 -6.44 -13.96
CA LEU A 117 -5.24 -5.89 -14.97
C LEU A 117 -5.14 -6.65 -16.29
N ARG A 118 -3.92 -6.87 -16.78
CA ARG A 118 -3.65 -7.65 -18.00
C ARG A 118 -4.20 -9.07 -17.89
N GLY A 119 -3.96 -9.75 -16.76
CA GLY A 119 -4.46 -11.11 -16.52
C GLY A 119 -5.99 -11.18 -16.49
N ILE A 120 -6.67 -10.19 -15.91
CA ILE A 120 -8.13 -10.09 -15.96
C ILE A 120 -8.60 -9.91 -17.41
N LEU A 121 -8.03 -8.94 -18.14
CA LEU A 121 -8.35 -8.66 -19.54
C LEU A 121 -8.15 -9.90 -20.43
N GLU A 122 -7.11 -10.69 -20.16
CA GLU A 122 -6.85 -11.93 -20.88
C GLU A 122 -7.96 -12.96 -20.64
N LYS A 123 -8.32 -13.20 -19.37
CA LYS A 123 -9.39 -14.14 -19.01
C LYS A 123 -10.78 -13.68 -19.43
N THR A 124 -11.02 -12.38 -19.61
CA THR A 124 -12.27 -11.83 -20.12
C THR A 124 -12.28 -11.60 -21.63
N SER A 125 -11.23 -12.01 -22.35
CA SER A 125 -11.09 -11.82 -23.81
C SER A 125 -11.11 -10.34 -24.25
N GLN A 126 -10.69 -9.44 -23.37
CA GLN A 126 -10.60 -7.99 -23.59
C GLN A 126 -9.16 -7.49 -23.77
N LEU A 127 -8.16 -8.37 -23.69
CA LEU A 127 -6.76 -8.01 -23.87
C LEU A 127 -6.43 -7.58 -25.31
N LYS A 128 -7.06 -8.20 -26.31
CA LYS A 128 -6.76 -7.93 -27.73
C LYS A 128 -7.08 -6.48 -28.09
N GLY A 129 -6.09 -5.75 -28.61
CA GLY A 129 -6.19 -4.33 -28.92
C GLY A 129 -6.03 -3.40 -27.71
N HIS A 130 -5.88 -3.95 -26.50
CA HIS A 130 -5.55 -3.18 -25.30
C HIS A 130 -4.07 -2.81 -25.28
N VAL A 131 -3.71 -1.69 -24.64
CA VAL A 131 -2.30 -1.26 -24.57
C VAL A 131 -1.42 -2.29 -23.85
N LEU A 132 -1.98 -2.99 -22.85
CA LEU A 132 -1.29 -4.04 -22.08
C LEU A 132 -1.05 -5.34 -22.87
N GLU A 133 -1.59 -5.49 -24.08
CA GLU A 133 -1.28 -6.65 -24.94
C GLU A 133 0.20 -6.76 -25.26
N LYS A 134 0.89 -5.60 -25.34
CA LYS A 134 2.31 -5.48 -25.66
C LYS A 134 3.25 -5.67 -24.48
N VAL A 135 2.70 -5.77 -23.26
CA VAL A 135 3.51 -5.93 -22.05
C VAL A 135 4.11 -7.32 -22.03
N ASP A 136 5.43 -7.38 -21.83
CA ASP A 136 6.17 -8.61 -21.56
C ASP A 136 5.92 -9.04 -20.10
N VAL A 137 5.15 -10.11 -19.94
CA VAL A 137 4.79 -10.66 -18.63
C VAL A 137 6.01 -11.22 -17.93
N GLY A 138 6.90 -11.92 -18.64
CA GLY A 138 8.08 -12.55 -18.04
C GLY A 138 9.05 -11.50 -17.51
N TYR A 139 9.25 -10.42 -18.25
CA TYR A 139 10.05 -9.28 -17.79
C TYR A 139 9.45 -8.64 -16.53
N LEU A 140 8.17 -8.25 -16.55
CA LEU A 140 7.56 -7.58 -15.38
C LEU A 140 7.45 -8.49 -14.16
N SER A 141 7.14 -9.77 -14.34
CA SER A 141 7.11 -10.75 -13.25
C SER A 141 8.49 -10.91 -12.62
N SER A 142 9.56 -10.90 -13.42
CA SER A 142 10.95 -10.93 -12.93
C SER A 142 11.29 -9.68 -12.12
N GLU A 143 11.04 -8.48 -12.67
CA GLU A 143 11.34 -7.21 -11.98
C GLU A 143 10.53 -7.05 -10.69
N ALA A 144 9.25 -7.41 -10.73
CA ALA A 144 8.37 -7.32 -9.57
C ALA A 144 8.53 -8.48 -8.59
N ASN A 145 9.38 -9.47 -8.88
CA ASN A 145 9.59 -10.66 -8.06
C ASN A 145 8.27 -11.39 -7.71
N MET A 146 7.35 -11.47 -8.67
CA MET A 146 6.08 -12.20 -8.56
C MET A 146 6.06 -13.31 -9.62
N SER A 147 5.99 -14.56 -9.19
CA SER A 147 6.00 -15.69 -10.12
C SER A 147 4.75 -15.70 -11.00
N GLU A 148 4.89 -16.23 -12.22
CA GLU A 148 3.75 -16.38 -13.13
C GLU A 148 2.71 -17.35 -12.56
N GLU A 149 3.12 -18.35 -11.78
CA GLU A 149 2.23 -19.29 -11.10
C GLU A 149 1.38 -18.59 -10.04
N GLU A 150 1.98 -17.78 -9.17
CA GLU A 150 1.25 -16.99 -8.16
C GLU A 150 0.29 -16.00 -8.83
N LEU A 151 0.72 -15.37 -9.93
CA LEU A 151 -0.13 -14.47 -10.71
C LEU A 151 -1.33 -15.23 -11.31
N GLN A 152 -1.10 -16.39 -11.93
CA GLN A 152 -2.17 -17.20 -12.50
C GLN A 152 -3.18 -17.66 -11.44
N GLU A 153 -2.72 -18.07 -10.26
CA GLU A 153 -3.58 -18.45 -9.14
C GLU A 153 -4.42 -17.26 -8.65
N LEU A 154 -3.81 -16.08 -8.48
CA LEU A 154 -4.50 -14.85 -8.11
C LEU A 154 -5.58 -14.49 -9.13
N ILE A 155 -5.24 -14.49 -10.42
CA ILE A 155 -6.20 -14.18 -11.49
C ILE A 155 -7.35 -15.19 -11.49
N ALA A 156 -7.07 -16.49 -11.28
CA ALA A 156 -8.12 -17.51 -11.20
C ALA A 156 -9.08 -17.26 -10.02
N LEU A 157 -8.56 -16.87 -8.85
CA LEU A 157 -9.39 -16.47 -7.70
C LEU A 157 -10.26 -15.26 -8.04
N ILE A 158 -9.66 -14.22 -8.62
CA ILE A 158 -10.35 -12.98 -9.02
C ILE A 158 -11.50 -13.30 -9.99
N ILE A 159 -11.24 -14.08 -11.05
CA ILE A 159 -12.26 -14.41 -12.06
C ILE A 159 -13.39 -15.27 -11.50
N LYS A 160 -13.08 -16.18 -10.58
CA LYS A 160 -14.07 -17.06 -9.93
C LYS A 160 -15.01 -16.30 -8.97
N ALA A 161 -14.52 -15.24 -8.34
CA ALA A 161 -15.28 -14.45 -7.37
C ALA A 161 -16.35 -13.58 -8.06
N LYS A 162 -17.58 -13.57 -7.50
CA LYS A 162 -18.67 -12.72 -7.99
C LYS A 162 -18.54 -11.30 -7.45
N LYS A 163 -18.24 -11.18 -6.16
CA LYS A 163 -17.94 -9.91 -5.49
C LYS A 163 -16.51 -9.91 -4.99
N ARG A 164 -15.73 -8.96 -5.48
CA ARG A 164 -14.28 -8.93 -5.32
C ARG A 164 -13.86 -7.51 -5.02
N VAL A 165 -13.11 -7.36 -3.92
CA VAL A 165 -12.68 -6.06 -3.42
C VAL A 165 -11.16 -6.02 -3.43
N LEU A 166 -10.62 -4.98 -4.07
CA LEU A 166 -9.22 -4.60 -3.96
C LEU A 166 -9.10 -3.57 -2.85
N VAL A 167 -8.41 -3.94 -1.78
CA VAL A 167 -8.20 -3.10 -0.61
C VAL A 167 -6.82 -2.47 -0.70
N LEU A 168 -6.77 -1.15 -0.80
CA LEU A 168 -5.55 -0.38 -1.02
C LEU A 168 -5.08 0.28 0.27
N ASN A 169 -3.78 0.17 0.51
CA ASN A 169 -3.10 0.79 1.64
C ASN A 169 -2.24 2.00 1.19
N ARG A 170 -1.66 2.73 2.14
CA ARG A 170 -0.91 4.00 1.93
C ARG A 170 0.29 3.88 1.01
N GLU A 171 0.79 2.67 0.72
CA GLU A 171 1.80 2.41 -0.31
C GLU A 171 1.43 3.08 -1.63
N ILE A 172 0.16 2.96 -2.04
CA ILE A 172 -0.32 3.49 -3.32
C ILE A 172 -0.23 5.01 -3.36
N THR A 173 -0.64 5.69 -2.29
CA THR A 173 -0.76 7.15 -2.26
C THR A 173 0.59 7.84 -2.12
N LYS A 174 1.47 7.24 -1.33
CA LYS A 174 2.80 7.76 -1.01
C LYS A 174 3.87 7.33 -2.02
N HIS A 175 3.55 6.46 -2.99
CA HIS A 175 4.46 6.07 -4.06
C HIS A 175 4.87 7.26 -4.95
N ALA A 176 6.11 7.24 -5.45
CA ALA A 176 6.61 8.27 -6.37
C ALA A 176 5.74 8.37 -7.64
N ASP A 177 5.39 7.23 -8.22
CA ASP A 177 4.56 7.12 -9.41
C ASP A 177 3.05 7.00 -9.11
N SER A 178 2.57 7.59 -8.01
CA SER A 178 1.17 7.37 -7.62
C SER A 178 0.16 7.81 -8.70
N ALA A 179 0.44 8.82 -9.52
CA ALA A 179 -0.46 9.21 -10.61
C ALA A 179 -0.64 8.08 -11.64
N PHE A 180 0.41 7.31 -11.91
CA PHE A 180 0.35 6.14 -12.78
C PHE A 180 -0.35 4.97 -12.09
N LEU A 181 -0.09 4.71 -10.80
CA LEU A 181 -0.84 3.73 -10.01
C LEU A 181 -2.35 4.00 -10.04
N TYR A 182 -2.76 5.25 -9.84
CA TYR A 182 -4.17 5.65 -9.91
C TYR A 182 -4.77 5.51 -11.31
N THR A 183 -3.95 5.64 -12.36
CA THR A 183 -4.38 5.35 -13.74
C THR A 183 -4.68 3.85 -13.90
N LEU A 184 -3.81 2.97 -13.40
CA LEU A 184 -4.05 1.51 -13.39
C LEU A 184 -5.29 1.14 -12.57
N LEU A 185 -5.45 1.75 -11.39
CA LEU A 185 -6.61 1.55 -10.53
C LEU A 185 -7.91 2.02 -11.19
N SER A 186 -7.86 3.10 -11.97
CA SER A 186 -9.01 3.61 -12.73
C SER A 186 -9.51 2.62 -13.79
N GLU A 187 -8.66 1.75 -14.31
CA GLU A 187 -9.09 0.67 -15.19
C GLU A 187 -9.53 -0.57 -14.41
N LEU A 188 -8.81 -0.91 -13.34
CA LEU A 188 -9.15 -2.03 -12.46
C LEU A 188 -10.53 -1.88 -11.80
N GLN A 189 -10.97 -0.66 -11.53
CA GLN A 189 -12.30 -0.41 -10.94
C GLN A 189 -13.47 -0.91 -11.80
N ASN A 190 -13.23 -1.20 -13.09
CA ASN A 190 -14.23 -1.82 -13.97
C ASN A 190 -14.45 -3.32 -13.66
N TYR A 191 -13.54 -3.92 -12.89
CA TYR A 191 -13.50 -5.36 -12.61
C TYR A 191 -13.55 -5.69 -11.11
N LEU A 192 -13.13 -4.75 -10.26
CA LEU A 192 -12.98 -4.89 -8.82
C LEU A 192 -13.58 -3.66 -8.14
N GLU A 193 -14.29 -3.85 -7.03
CA GLU A 193 -14.61 -2.72 -6.16
C GLU A 193 -13.32 -2.30 -5.43
N ILE A 194 -13.05 -1.00 -5.38
CA ILE A 194 -11.83 -0.48 -4.74
C ILE A 194 -12.19 0.13 -3.40
N LEU A 195 -11.56 -0.35 -2.34
CA LEU A 195 -11.68 0.19 -1.00
C LEU A 195 -10.35 0.82 -0.57
N HIS A 196 -10.37 2.12 -0.31
CA HIS A 196 -9.20 2.86 0.13
C HIS A 196 -9.18 2.94 1.66
N ILE A 197 -8.15 2.38 2.30
CA ILE A 197 -8.03 2.34 3.77
C ILE A 197 -6.69 2.86 4.31
N PRO A 198 -6.26 4.10 4.02
CA PRO A 198 -5.09 4.65 4.68
C PRO A 198 -5.30 4.74 6.20
N CYS A 199 -4.19 4.88 6.90
CA CYS A 199 -4.06 5.09 8.34
C CYS A 199 -5.30 5.61 9.07
N ASN A 200 -5.62 4.95 10.20
CA ASN A 200 -6.42 5.55 11.26
C ASN A 200 -5.66 5.37 12.58
N ASP A 201 -4.94 6.42 13.00
CA ASP A 201 -4.17 6.40 14.24
C ASP A 201 -4.39 7.63 15.13
N SER A 202 -5.53 8.34 15.03
CA SER A 202 -5.84 9.40 16.00
C SER A 202 -7.29 9.44 16.49
N SER A 203 -7.42 9.75 17.78
CA SER A 203 -8.68 10.03 18.47
C SER A 203 -9.06 11.52 18.43
N ALA A 204 -8.27 12.35 17.75
CA ALA A 204 -8.53 13.78 17.68
C ALA A 204 -9.75 14.05 16.79
N THR A 205 -10.65 14.91 17.28
CA THR A 205 -11.83 15.35 16.53
C THR A 205 -11.39 16.32 15.43
N THR A 206 -11.70 15.95 14.19
CA THR A 206 -11.26 16.56 12.94
C THR A 206 -12.40 17.27 12.20
N ALA A 207 -12.05 18.14 11.26
CA ALA A 207 -12.96 18.49 10.17
C ALA A 207 -13.28 17.20 9.37
N PHE A 208 -14.54 17.02 8.95
CA PHE A 208 -14.95 15.84 8.17
C PHE A 208 -15.11 16.23 6.71
N TYR A 209 -14.48 15.48 5.81
CA TYR A 209 -14.69 15.58 4.38
C TYR A 209 -15.98 14.84 3.99
N ASP A 210 -16.92 15.57 3.40
CA ASP A 210 -18.14 15.00 2.80
C ASP A 210 -18.02 15.03 1.27
N PHE A 211 -18.66 14.07 0.58
CA PHE A 211 -18.76 14.06 -0.87
C PHE A 211 -19.32 15.37 -1.45
N LYS A 212 -20.14 16.09 -0.68
CA LYS A 212 -20.65 17.43 -1.06
C LYS A 212 -19.54 18.46 -1.27
N ASP A 213 -18.36 18.23 -0.72
CA ASP A 213 -17.19 19.12 -0.84
C ASP A 213 -16.29 18.74 -2.04
N GLN A 214 -16.71 17.80 -2.90
CA GLN A 214 -15.93 17.33 -4.05
C GLN A 214 -15.54 18.47 -5.00
N GLU A 215 -16.44 19.40 -5.30
CA GLU A 215 -16.14 20.54 -6.20
C GLU A 215 -15.04 21.43 -5.60
N TRP A 216 -15.15 21.75 -4.31
CA TRP A 216 -14.15 22.51 -3.58
C TRP A 216 -12.79 21.78 -3.54
N LEU A 217 -12.79 20.46 -3.34
CA LEU A 217 -11.59 19.64 -3.36
C LEU A 217 -10.87 19.76 -4.70
N LEU A 218 -11.60 19.64 -5.81
CA LEU A 218 -11.06 19.73 -7.16
C LEU A 218 -10.51 21.13 -7.47
N GLU A 219 -11.27 22.18 -7.15
CA GLU A 219 -10.81 23.56 -7.33
C GLU A 219 -9.53 23.82 -6.54
N THR A 220 -9.48 23.38 -5.29
CA THR A 220 -8.31 23.57 -4.42
C THR A 220 -7.12 22.80 -4.95
N ALA A 221 -7.31 21.54 -5.35
CA ALA A 221 -6.26 20.72 -5.94
C ALA A 221 -5.66 21.37 -7.19
N PHE A 222 -6.50 21.90 -8.10
CA PHE A 222 -6.03 22.58 -9.30
C PHE A 222 -5.35 23.92 -9.03
N LYS A 223 -5.85 24.71 -8.07
CA LYS A 223 -5.16 25.94 -7.61
C LYS A 223 -3.78 25.61 -7.06
N GLU A 224 -3.65 24.47 -6.39
CA GLU A 224 -2.39 23.93 -5.90
C GLU A 224 -1.58 23.19 -6.98
N GLY A 225 -1.97 23.23 -8.24
CA GLY A 225 -1.21 22.62 -9.34
C GLY A 225 -1.12 21.09 -9.26
N ILE A 226 -2.03 20.43 -8.56
CA ILE A 226 -2.14 18.96 -8.57
C ILE A 226 -2.80 18.57 -9.89
N LEU A 227 -2.07 17.80 -10.70
CA LEU A 227 -2.54 17.33 -11.99
C LEU A 227 -3.44 16.09 -11.82
N PRO A 228 -4.45 15.90 -12.68
CA PRO A 228 -5.26 14.68 -12.68
C PRO A 228 -4.42 13.45 -13.10
N PHE A 229 -4.75 12.28 -12.54
CA PHE A 229 -4.37 11.01 -13.17
C PHE A 229 -5.22 10.75 -14.42
N LYS A 230 -4.77 9.85 -15.30
CA LYS A 230 -5.49 9.52 -16.53
C LYS A 230 -6.57 8.47 -16.23
N SER A 231 -7.73 8.60 -16.85
CA SER A 231 -8.81 7.61 -16.69
C SER A 231 -8.54 6.29 -17.43
N GLN A 232 -7.61 6.31 -18.40
CA GLN A 232 -7.24 5.18 -19.24
C GLN A 232 -5.73 5.23 -19.54
N LEU A 233 -5.11 4.06 -19.58
CA LEU A 233 -3.74 3.81 -19.98
C LEU A 233 -3.55 4.13 -21.46
N GLN A 234 -2.41 4.73 -21.78
CA GLN A 234 -1.97 4.98 -23.14
C GLN A 234 -0.68 4.22 -23.39
N SER A 235 -0.31 3.98 -24.64
CA SER A 235 0.93 3.25 -24.95
C SER A 235 2.18 3.88 -24.36
N LYS A 236 2.24 5.22 -24.27
CA LYS A 236 3.35 5.94 -23.62
C LYS A 236 3.45 5.70 -22.11
N ASP A 237 2.38 5.23 -21.47
CA ASP A 237 2.38 4.94 -20.04
C ASP A 237 3.10 3.62 -19.73
N LEU A 238 3.33 2.77 -20.74
CA LEU A 238 4.10 1.53 -20.56
C LEU A 238 5.59 1.81 -20.32
N GLU A 239 6.10 2.98 -20.71
CA GLU A 239 7.48 3.39 -20.41
C GLU A 239 7.77 3.42 -18.90
N PHE A 240 6.75 3.61 -18.05
CA PHE A 240 6.91 3.52 -16.59
C PHE A 240 7.16 2.08 -16.12
N LEU A 241 6.59 1.09 -16.82
CA LEU A 241 6.77 -0.34 -16.53
C LEU A 241 8.14 -0.83 -17.02
N GLU A 242 8.64 -0.29 -18.13
CA GLU A 242 9.94 -0.63 -18.72
C GLU A 242 11.14 -0.04 -17.97
N ARG A 243 10.90 0.97 -17.12
CA ARG A 243 11.95 1.67 -16.34
C ARG A 243 12.02 1.22 -14.89
N MET A 244 11.29 0.17 -14.52
CA MET A 244 11.39 -0.39 -13.18
C MET A 244 12.80 -0.94 -12.98
N GLY A 245 13.29 -0.78 -11.76
CA GLY A 245 14.62 -1.26 -11.37
C GLY A 245 14.57 -1.87 -9.99
N GLU A 246 15.54 -2.75 -9.75
CA GLU A 246 15.67 -3.50 -8.51
C GLU A 246 15.86 -2.58 -7.29
N ALA A 247 15.08 -2.83 -6.23
CA ALA A 247 15.28 -2.19 -4.95
C ALA A 247 16.47 -2.83 -4.22
N ASN A 248 17.66 -2.30 -4.48
CA ASN A 248 18.89 -2.84 -3.92
C ASN A 248 19.12 -2.37 -2.47
N GLY A 249 19.37 -3.32 -1.57
CA GLY A 249 19.82 -3.05 -0.20
C GLY A 249 18.91 -3.57 0.89
N SER A 250 19.00 -2.94 2.07
CA SER A 250 18.16 -3.25 3.23
C SER A 250 17.14 -2.15 3.47
N PHE A 251 15.90 -2.55 3.73
CA PHE A 251 14.78 -1.64 3.91
C PHE A 251 14.15 -1.80 5.29
N VAL A 252 13.54 -0.73 5.79
CA VAL A 252 12.64 -0.78 6.93
C VAL A 252 11.22 -0.52 6.45
N TYR A 253 10.29 -1.35 6.90
CA TYR A 253 8.86 -1.05 6.84
C TYR A 253 8.46 -0.25 8.08
N VAL A 254 8.00 0.97 7.90
CA VAL A 254 7.65 1.89 8.99
C VAL A 254 6.25 1.60 9.51
N SER A 255 6.14 1.20 10.77
CA SER A 255 4.89 1.00 11.48
C SER A 255 4.23 2.31 11.88
N TYR A 256 2.91 2.32 12.04
CA TYR A 256 2.17 3.44 12.65
C TYR A 256 2.20 3.43 14.19
N LYS A 257 2.75 2.38 14.79
CA LYS A 257 2.73 2.22 16.24
C LYS A 257 3.72 3.18 16.91
N SER A 258 3.21 4.08 17.75
CA SER A 258 4.03 4.92 18.62
C SER A 258 4.57 4.10 19.81
N LEU A 259 5.86 4.25 20.09
CA LEU A 259 6.56 3.67 21.24
C LEU A 259 7.44 4.76 21.86
N GLU A 260 7.74 4.66 23.15
CA GLU A 260 8.68 5.57 23.83
C GLU A 260 10.10 5.44 23.24
N THR A 261 10.49 4.20 22.89
CA THR A 261 11.77 3.90 22.26
C THR A 261 11.52 3.16 20.94
N PRO A 262 12.08 3.63 19.80
CA PRO A 262 11.99 2.92 18.55
C PRO A 262 12.54 1.49 18.63
N LYS A 263 11.85 0.55 18.00
CA LYS A 263 12.25 -0.86 17.94
C LYS A 263 12.36 -1.31 16.49
N LEU A 264 13.46 -1.97 16.16
CA LEU A 264 13.71 -2.55 14.86
C LEU A 264 13.70 -4.08 14.97
N SER A 265 12.63 -4.71 14.47
CA SER A 265 12.51 -6.16 14.37
C SER A 265 12.95 -6.63 12.99
N PHE A 266 13.90 -7.55 12.88
CA PHE A 266 14.50 -7.92 11.59
C PHE A 266 14.70 -9.44 11.42
N SER A 267 14.84 -9.87 10.18
CA SER A 267 15.17 -11.26 9.85
C SER A 267 16.65 -11.60 10.14
N LYS A 268 16.96 -12.90 10.16
CA LYS A 268 18.35 -13.38 10.19
C LYS A 268 19.17 -12.89 9.00
N GLN A 269 18.59 -12.83 7.79
CA GLN A 269 19.31 -12.37 6.59
C GLN A 269 19.67 -10.89 6.71
N PHE A 270 18.74 -10.07 7.18
CA PHE A 270 18.95 -8.65 7.43
C PHE A 270 20.07 -8.41 8.46
N LYS A 271 20.08 -9.17 9.56
CA LYS A 271 21.13 -9.11 10.59
C LYS A 271 22.52 -9.34 10.01
N ILE A 272 22.66 -10.36 9.14
CA ILE A 272 23.94 -10.71 8.51
C ILE A 272 24.37 -9.59 7.55
N ALA A 273 23.48 -9.15 6.67
CA ALA A 273 23.76 -8.11 5.68
C ALA A 273 24.19 -6.78 6.34
N ASN A 274 23.53 -6.41 7.44
CA ASN A 274 23.81 -5.18 8.19
C ASN A 274 24.79 -5.37 9.35
N LYS A 275 25.44 -6.53 9.48
CA LYS A 275 26.46 -6.82 10.52
C LYS A 275 26.03 -6.43 11.94
N ILE A 276 24.76 -6.66 12.28
CA ILE A 276 24.18 -6.30 13.58
C ILE A 276 24.70 -7.26 14.66
N LYS A 277 25.32 -6.68 15.71
CA LYS A 277 25.93 -7.43 16.82
C LYS A 277 25.37 -7.08 18.20
N HIS A 278 24.79 -5.89 18.35
CA HIS A 278 24.36 -5.33 19.63
C HIS A 278 22.83 -5.31 19.74
N SER A 279 22.33 -5.14 20.95
CA SER A 279 20.89 -4.98 21.24
C SER A 279 20.37 -3.58 20.97
N LYS A 280 21.26 -2.60 20.73
CA LYS A 280 20.93 -1.23 20.33
C LYS A 280 21.88 -0.75 19.23
N ALA A 281 21.38 0.03 18.28
CA ALA A 281 22.22 0.76 17.34
C ALA A 281 21.49 1.99 16.78
N GLY A 282 22.29 2.94 16.28
CA GLY A 282 21.80 4.11 15.55
C GLY A 282 21.63 3.79 14.07
N PHE A 283 20.45 4.07 13.52
CA PHE A 283 20.15 3.92 12.10
C PHE A 283 19.86 5.27 11.46
N GLN A 284 20.44 5.51 10.29
CA GLN A 284 20.06 6.63 9.45
C GLN A 284 18.93 6.19 8.52
N ILE A 285 17.73 6.64 8.84
CA ILE A 285 16.49 6.30 8.14
C ILE A 285 15.90 7.61 7.64
N SER A 286 15.81 7.75 6.31
CA SER A 286 15.50 9.03 5.67
C SER A 286 16.47 10.13 6.13
N ASN A 287 15.97 11.28 6.61
CA ASN A 287 16.74 12.41 7.12
C ASN A 287 16.94 12.38 8.65
N GLN A 288 16.65 11.26 9.32
CA GLN A 288 16.72 11.15 10.77
C GLN A 288 17.70 10.06 11.21
N THR A 289 18.34 10.28 12.36
CA THR A 289 19.09 9.26 13.08
C THR A 289 18.24 8.78 14.24
N LEU A 290 17.93 7.48 14.25
CA LEU A 290 17.11 6.85 15.28
C LEU A 290 17.96 5.85 16.06
N GLU A 291 17.98 5.97 17.38
CA GLU A 291 18.46 4.89 18.23
C GLU A 291 17.34 3.86 18.40
N CYS A 292 17.60 2.63 17.94
CA CYS A 292 16.62 1.56 17.94
C CYS A 292 17.05 0.43 18.86
N GLU A 293 16.09 -0.14 19.60
CA GLU A 293 16.22 -1.47 20.20
C GLU A 293 16.10 -2.54 19.13
N LEU A 294 16.98 -3.54 19.18
CA LEU A 294 17.18 -4.51 18.11
C LEU A 294 16.69 -5.89 18.52
N GLU A 295 15.79 -6.44 17.72
CA GLU A 295 15.23 -7.77 17.94
C GLU A 295 15.25 -8.60 16.66
N GLU A 296 15.88 -9.77 16.71
CA GLU A 296 15.77 -10.73 15.62
C GLU A 296 14.42 -11.46 15.71
N SER A 297 13.65 -11.46 14.62
CA SER A 297 12.37 -12.14 14.52
C SER A 297 12.47 -13.37 13.61
N PRO A 298 12.09 -14.57 14.10
CA PRO A 298 12.06 -15.77 13.27
C PRO A 298 10.93 -15.76 12.23
N HIS A 299 9.99 -14.82 12.35
CA HIS A 299 8.83 -14.73 11.48
C HIS A 299 9.07 -13.90 10.22
N LEU A 300 10.14 -13.11 10.20
CA LEU A 300 10.52 -12.24 9.09
C LEU A 300 11.50 -12.94 8.16
N LYS A 301 11.38 -12.65 6.87
CA LYS A 301 12.31 -13.12 5.83
C LYS A 301 12.78 -11.96 4.96
N GLY A 302 13.88 -12.17 4.26
CA GLY A 302 14.45 -11.21 3.32
C GLY A 302 15.26 -10.11 4.00
N LEU A 303 15.60 -9.07 3.23
CA LEU A 303 16.39 -7.92 3.70
C LEU A 303 15.51 -6.75 4.15
N ILE A 304 14.35 -7.06 4.73
CA ILE A 304 13.39 -6.08 5.25
C ILE A 304 13.26 -6.25 6.76
N ALA A 305 13.26 -5.13 7.49
CA ALA A 305 12.96 -5.03 8.91
C ALA A 305 11.66 -4.26 9.15
N ILE A 306 11.07 -4.38 10.33
CA ILE A 306 9.93 -3.57 10.77
C ILE A 306 10.43 -2.57 11.80
N LEU A 307 10.14 -1.29 11.58
CA LEU A 307 10.44 -0.21 12.52
C LEU A 307 9.15 0.20 13.24
N GLU A 308 9.09 -0.05 14.54
CA GLU A 308 8.04 0.43 15.45
C GLU A 308 8.56 1.65 16.23
N GLY A 309 7.68 2.57 16.61
CA GLY A 309 8.02 3.72 17.46
C GLY A 309 8.57 4.95 16.75
N ALA A 310 8.60 4.95 15.41
CA ALA A 310 8.96 6.12 14.62
C ALA A 310 7.97 6.26 13.45
N PHE A 311 7.47 7.48 13.24
CA PHE A 311 6.51 7.78 12.17
C PHE A 311 7.17 8.60 11.07
N PHE A 312 6.90 8.19 9.83
CA PHE A 312 7.31 8.91 8.63
C PHE A 312 6.08 9.06 7.73
N ASP A 313 5.68 10.30 7.43
CA ASP A 313 4.62 10.56 6.44
C ASP A 313 5.17 10.43 5.01
N ALA A 314 5.56 9.21 4.65
CA ALA A 314 6.21 8.87 3.41
C ALA A 314 5.82 7.46 2.96
N TYR A 315 6.41 7.03 1.85
CA TYR A 315 6.26 5.67 1.35
C TYR A 315 6.76 4.62 2.39
N PRO A 316 6.03 3.49 2.56
CA PRO A 316 6.29 2.36 3.43
C PRO A 316 7.69 2.04 3.90
N TYR A 317 8.47 1.88 2.84
CA TYR A 317 9.68 1.10 2.78
C TYR A 317 10.81 2.08 2.56
N ILE A 318 11.56 2.33 3.62
CA ILE A 318 12.64 3.32 3.62
C ILE A 318 13.98 2.58 3.55
N PRO A 319 14.87 2.93 2.61
CA PRO A 319 16.20 2.33 2.58
C PRO A 319 17.02 2.76 3.78
N ILE A 320 17.85 1.85 4.29
CA ILE A 320 18.83 2.17 5.34
C ILE A 320 20.07 2.72 4.67
N LEU A 321 20.36 4.00 4.91
CA LEU A 321 21.48 4.70 4.29
C LEU A 321 22.81 4.37 4.96
N SER A 322 22.78 4.25 6.28
CA SER A 322 23.92 3.83 7.09
C SER A 322 23.44 3.39 8.48
N HIS A 323 24.29 2.67 9.20
CA HIS A 323 24.10 2.44 10.63
C HIS A 323 25.43 2.68 11.35
N SER A 324 25.37 3.33 12.50
CA SER A 324 26.50 3.46 13.42
C SER A 324 26.40 2.34 14.46
N GLN A 325 27.48 1.60 14.67
CA GLN A 325 27.52 0.64 15.77
C GLN A 325 27.49 1.41 17.09
N GLY A 326 26.36 1.36 17.79
CA GLY A 326 26.22 1.92 19.14
C GLY A 326 27.07 1.12 20.13
N ILE A 327 27.72 1.83 21.05
CA ILE A 327 28.51 1.29 22.15
C ILE A 327 27.56 0.62 23.16
N SER A 328 28.02 -0.51 23.72
CA SER A 328 27.33 -1.42 24.65
C SER A 328 26.43 -0.76 25.69
#